data_AF-A0A126Z2Z9-F1
#
_entry.id   AF-A0A126Z2Z9-F1
#
_cell.length_a   1.000
_cell.length_b   1.000
_cell.length_c   1.000
_cell.angle_alpha   90.00
_cell.angle_beta   90.00
_cell.angle_gamma   90.00
#
_symmetry.space_group_name_H-M   'P 1'
#
loop_
_entity.id
_entity.type
_entity.pdbx_description
1 polymer ?
#
loop_
_entity_poly.entity_id
_entity_poly.type
_entity_poly.pdbx_seq_one_letter_code
_entity_poly.pdbx_strand_id
1 'polypeptide(L)' 'MSQQALLSSGDVDAVLPWSLIRAARKVSYLVTDALTQFDLSPVDFGILTHLDVNGSATQAELARMIYVRPQSICASSER' A
#
# COMPACT_ATOMS: atom_id res chain seq x y z
N MET A 1 13.44 -7.95 41.45
CA MET A 1 12.44 -8.82 40.80
C MET A 1 11.96 -8.08 39.56
N SER A 2 12.44 -8.45 38.37
CA SER A 2 12.03 -7.81 37.11
C SER A 2 10.67 -8.37 36.71
N GLN A 3 9.62 -7.56 36.81
CA GLN A 3 8.30 -7.92 36.34
C GLN A 3 8.33 -7.89 34.80
N GLN A 4 8.35 -9.07 34.17
CA GLN A 4 8.03 -9.18 32.75
C GLN A 4 6.56 -8.79 32.59
N ALA A 5 6.31 -7.59 32.06
CA ALA A 5 4.96 -7.20 31.66
C ALA A 5 4.51 -8.15 30.54
N LEU A 6 3.55 -9.02 30.86
CA LEU A 6 2.89 -9.87 29.87
C LEU A 6 1.98 -8.97 29.04
N LEU A 7 2.49 -8.52 27.88
CA LEU A 7 1.68 -7.78 26.90
C LEU A 7 0.53 -8.68 26.43
N SER A 8 -0.69 -8.16 26.52
CA SER A 8 -1.90 -8.80 26.00
C SER A 8 -2.17 -8.39 24.55
N SER A 9 -3.05 -9.12 23.85
CA SER A 9 -3.52 -8.69 22.53
C SER A 9 -4.21 -7.33 22.57
N GLY A 10 -4.90 -7.01 23.68
CA GLY A 10 -5.52 -5.70 23.90
C GLY A 10 -4.51 -4.56 23.98
N ASP A 11 -3.34 -4.80 24.58
CA ASP A 11 -2.26 -3.80 24.65
C ASP A 11 -1.67 -3.50 23.26
N VAL A 12 -1.60 -4.51 22.39
CA VAL A 12 -1.16 -4.37 21.00
C VAL A 12 -2.22 -3.65 20.16
N ASP A 13 -3.51 -3.97 20.37
CA ASP A 13 -4.62 -3.34 19.66
C ASP A 13 -4.78 -1.85 20.04
N ALA A 14 -4.41 -1.48 21.28
CA ALA A 14 -4.40 -0.10 21.77
C ALA A 14 -3.34 0.79 21.09
N VAL A 15 -2.33 0.21 20.45
CA VAL A 15 -1.35 0.95 19.64
C VAL A 15 -1.99 1.35 18.32
N LEU A 16 -2.61 2.53 18.28
CA LEU A 16 -3.38 3.01 17.13
C LEU A 16 -2.60 2.95 15.80
N PRO A 17 -1.33 3.39 15.71
CA PRO A 17 -0.56 3.25 14.47
C PRO A 17 -0.42 1.80 14.01
N TRP A 18 -0.30 0.85 14.95
CA TRP A 18 -0.16 -0.57 14.64
C TRP A 18 -1.48 -1.18 14.15
N SER A 19 -2.59 -0.81 14.78
CA SER A 19 -3.92 -1.20 14.32
C SER A 19 -4.22 -0.66 12.93
N LEU A 20 -3.78 0.57 12.61
CA LEU A 20 -3.87 1.14 11.26
C LEU A 20 -3.03 0.34 10.25
N ILE A 21 -1.79 -0.05 10.59
CA ILE A 21 -0.94 -0.88 9.72
C ILE A 21 -1.61 -2.22 9.42
N ARG A 22 -2.21 -2.89 10.42
CA ARG A 22 -2.92 -4.15 10.21
C ARG A 22 -4.15 -3.99 9.32
N ALA A 23 -4.93 -2.94 9.56
CA ALA A 23 -6.08 -2.62 8.72
C ALA A 23 -5.64 -2.35 7.26
N ALA A 24 -4.61 -1.52 7.07
CA ALA A 24 -4.05 -1.22 5.76
C ALA A 24 -3.58 -2.49 5.03
N ARG A 25 -2.85 -3.39 5.71
CA ARG A 25 -2.43 -4.67 5.13
C ARG A 25 -3.62 -5.52 4.70
N LYS A 26 -4.67 -5.63 5.52
CA LYS A 26 -5.88 -6.38 5.18
C LYS A 26 -6.56 -5.80 3.93
N VAL A 27 -6.67 -4.47 3.86
CA VAL A 27 -7.21 -3.78 2.68
C VAL A 27 -6.33 -4.03 1.46
N SER A 28 -5.01 -3.94 1.58
CA SER A 28 -4.09 -4.23 0.47
C SER A 28 -4.28 -5.64 -0.09
N TYR A 29 -4.49 -6.65 0.76
CA TYR A 29 -4.78 -8.01 0.31
C TYR A 29 -6.10 -8.08 -0.47
N LEU A 30 -7.17 -7.46 0.05
CA LEU A 30 -8.47 -7.46 -0.61
C LEU A 30 -8.43 -6.76 -1.98
N VAL A 31 -7.71 -5.63 -2.06
CA VAL A 31 -7.53 -4.90 -3.32
C VAL A 31 -6.71 -5.72 -4.30
N THR A 32 -5.63 -6.34 -3.85
CA THR A 32 -4.78 -7.18 -4.70
C THR A 32 -5.56 -8.37 -5.26
N ASP A 33 -6.33 -9.06 -4.42
CA ASP A 33 -7.19 -10.17 -4.83
C ASP A 33 -8.21 -9.73 -5.88
N ALA A 34 -8.89 -8.60 -5.64
CA ALA A 34 -9.86 -8.05 -6.60
C ALA A 34 -9.23 -7.66 -7.95
N LEU A 35 -7.98 -7.18 -7.95
CA LEU A 35 -7.25 -6.78 -9.17
C LEU A 35 -6.60 -7.95 -9.91
N THR A 36 -6.42 -9.10 -9.25
CA THR A 36 -5.76 -10.27 -9.84
C THR A 36 -6.48 -10.78 -11.09
N GLN A 37 -7.82 -10.66 -11.15
CA GLN A 37 -8.61 -11.03 -12.33
C GLN A 37 -8.29 -10.18 -13.58
N PHE A 38 -7.66 -9.02 -13.39
CA PHE A 38 -7.26 -8.10 -14.45
C PHE A 38 -5.75 -8.10 -14.72
N ASP A 39 -5.00 -8.99 -14.04
CA ASP A 39 -3.53 -9.02 -14.08
C ASP A 39 -2.88 -7.68 -13.68
N LEU A 40 -3.52 -6.95 -12.75
CA LEU A 40 -3.05 -5.65 -12.27
C LEU A 40 -2.52 -5.73 -10.84
N SER A 41 -1.39 -5.06 -10.58
CA SER A 41 -1.02 -4.74 -9.21
C SER A 41 -1.77 -3.48 -8.71
N PRO A 42 -1.89 -3.28 -7.39
CA PRO A 42 -2.43 -2.03 -6.85
C PRO A 42 -1.68 -0.77 -7.31
N VAL A 43 -0.39 -0.90 -7.63
CA VAL A 43 0.43 0.20 -8.16
C VAL A 43 0.02 0.54 -9.59
N ASP A 44 -0.13 -0.47 -10.46
CA ASP A 44 -0.54 -0.28 -11.85
C ASP A 44 -1.94 0.33 -11.92
N PHE A 45 -2.87 -0.16 -11.08
CA PHE A 45 -4.19 0.42 -10.93
C PHE A 45 -4.14 1.91 -10.54
N GLY A 46 -3.29 2.26 -9.57
CA GLY A 46 -3.10 3.65 -9.15
C GLY A 46 -2.56 4.53 -10.28
N ILE A 47 -1.56 4.05 -11.02
CA ILE A 47 -1.02 4.76 -12.19
C ILE A 47 -2.11 5.01 -13.22
N LEU A 48 -2.84 3.97 -13.63
CA LEU A 48 -3.89 4.05 -14.64
C LEU A 48 -5.01 5.02 -14.21
N THR A 49 -5.45 4.93 -12.95
CA THR A 49 -6.49 5.83 -12.40
C THR A 49 -6.03 7.30 -12.42
N HIS A 50 -4.77 7.56 -12.06
CA HIS A 50 -4.23 8.92 -12.09
C HIS A 50 -4.04 9.45 -13.51
N LEU A 51 -3.65 8.61 -14.46
CA LEU A 51 -3.55 8.99 -15.86
C LEU A 51 -4.92 9.29 -16.47
N ASP A 52 -5.96 8.51 -16.13
CA ASP A 52 -7.33 8.75 -16.58
C ASP A 52 -7.86 10.11 -16.08
N VAL A 53 -7.62 10.43 -14.81
CA VAL A 53 -8.10 11.68 -14.20
C VAL A 53 -7.30 12.91 -14.62
N ASN A 54 -5.97 12.81 -14.75
CA ASN A 54 -5.08 13.96 -14.95
C ASN A 54 -4.57 14.08 -16.40
N GLY A 55 -4.87 13.10 -17.26
CA GLY A 55 -4.44 13.02 -18.66
C GLY A 55 -2.96 12.68 -18.80
N SER A 56 -2.08 13.57 -18.35
CA SER A 56 -0.63 13.38 -18.37
C SER A 56 -0.04 13.73 -17.01
N ALA A 57 0.79 12.83 -16.48
CA ALA A 57 1.58 13.08 -15.29
C ALA A 57 3.00 12.54 -15.51
N THR A 58 4.00 13.26 -15.01
CA THR A 58 5.36 12.76 -15.00
C THR A 58 5.49 11.57 -14.05
N GLN A 59 6.49 10.71 -14.28
CA GLN A 59 6.76 9.57 -13.40
C GLN A 59 6.98 9.98 -11.93
N ALA A 60 7.60 11.15 -11.70
CA ALA A 60 7.83 11.68 -10.36
C ALA A 60 6.54 12.19 -9.70
N GLU A 61 5.59 12.72 -10.47
CA GLU A 61 4.27 13.09 -9.96
C GLU A 61 3.44 11.86 -9.64
N LEU A 62 3.42 10.87 -10.53
CA LEU A 62 2.77 9.57 -10.29
C LEU A 62 3.31 8.92 -9.01
N ALA A 63 4.63 8.78 -8.88
CA ALA A 63 5.24 8.18 -7.69
C ALA A 63 4.81 8.87 -6.38
N ARG A 64 4.72 10.20 -6.38
CA ARG A 64 4.25 10.97 -5.22
C ARG A 64 2.76 10.73 -4.94
N MET A 65 1.92 10.74 -5.98
CA MET A 65 0.48 10.56 -5.85
C MET A 65 0.10 9.16 -5.32
N ILE A 66 0.83 8.11 -5.74
CA ILE A 66 0.59 6.74 -5.29
C ILE A 66 1.49 6.30 -4.13
N TYR A 67 2.15 7.24 -3.45
CA TYR A 67 3.00 7.01 -2.26
C TYR A 67 4.07 5.91 -2.40
N VAL A 68 4.54 5.65 -3.62
CA VAL A 68 5.65 4.72 -3.88
C VAL A 68 6.94 5.48 -4.10
N ARG A 69 8.06 4.81 -3.79
CA ARG A 69 9.36 5.34 -4.19
C ARG A 69 9.43 5.37 -5.73
N PRO A 70 9.95 6.44 -6.34
CA PRO A 70 10.04 6.55 -7.81
C PRO A 70 10.74 5.36 -8.49
N GLN A 71 11.71 4.77 -7.79
CA GLN A 71 12.47 3.60 -8.23
C GLN A 71 11.60 2.35 -8.44
N SER A 72 10.47 2.24 -7.75
CA SER A 72 9.53 1.12 -7.86
C SER A 72 8.70 1.14 -9.14
N ILE A 73 8.55 2.29 -9.80
CA ILE A 73 7.81 2.41 -11.07
C ILE A 73 8.67 1.97 -12.26
N CYS A 74 9.99 2.18 -12.20
CA CYS A 74 10.90 1.83 -13.30
C CYS A 74 10.95 0.32 -13.57
N ALA A 75 10.75 -0.52 -12.54
CA ALA A 75 10.83 -1.98 -12.64
C ALA A 75 9.59 -2.68 -13.25
N SER A 76 8.46 -1.97 -13.41
CA SER A 76 7.24 -2.53 -14.03
C SER A 76 7.19 -2.38 -15.56
N SER A 77 8.17 -1.69 -16.17
CA SER A 77 8.29 -1.55 -17.64
C SER A 77 9.21 -2.62 -18.27
N GLU A 78 9.86 -3.46 -17.46
CA GLU A 78 10.84 -4.46 -17.89
C GLU A 78 10.37 -5.91 -17.66
N ARG A 79 9.10 -6.11 -17.27
CA ARG A 79 8.48 -7.44 -17.14
C ARG A 79 7.35 -7.62 -18.13
#